data_AF-A0A6P0YMF5-F1
#
_entry.id   AF-A0A6P0YMF5-F1
#
_cell.length_a   1.000
_cell.length_b   1.000
_cell.length_c   1.000
_cell.angle_alpha   90.00
_cell.angle_beta   90.00
_cell.angle_gamma   90.00
#
_symmetry.space_group_name_H-M   'P 1'
#
loop_
_entity.id
_entity.type
_entity.pdbx_description
1 polymer ?
#
loop_
_entity_poly.entity_id
_entity_poly.type
_entity_poly.pdbx_seq_one_letter_code
_entity_poly.pdbx_strand_id
1 'polypeptide(L)'
;MGATFNFGGLQEDWVQQQLDLLGETHVGYSYLDFPKLNLSVVGSRPFSWGGPDWKNEEFLKERYGITNFEESTARILTAAKSTAYETLLFVGHNGPTGLGDLPESPCGKDWQPLGGDYGDPDFEEAIAKTQALGKKVSLVTFGHMHHRLRHTKERLRTMISTSPLGGVYLNGASVPRIIETENDRLRNFSLVLLQGGVVEKVSLIWVDKEYTVVSEELLYQSLGTLTAPTV
;
A
#
# COMPACT_ATOMS: atom_id res chain seq x y z
N MET A 1 9.37 -18.01 -4.40
CA MET A 1 9.90 -18.57 -3.13
C MET A 1 8.72 -18.95 -2.25
N GLY A 2 8.33 -20.22 -2.26
CA GLY A 2 7.58 -20.77 -1.13
C GLY A 2 8.61 -21.07 -0.04
N ALA A 3 8.52 -20.40 1.10
CA ALA A 3 9.39 -20.68 2.24
C ALA A 3 8.89 -21.95 2.93
N THR A 4 9.18 -23.11 2.34
CA THR A 4 8.99 -24.41 2.97
C THR A 4 10.36 -24.97 3.33
N PHE A 5 10.60 -25.13 4.63
CA PHE A 5 11.82 -25.75 5.16
C PHE A 5 11.43 -27.09 5.79
N ASN A 6 12.18 -28.15 5.47
CA ASN A 6 11.93 -29.49 6.00
C ASN A 6 12.79 -29.72 7.24
N PHE A 7 12.14 -29.82 8.41
CA PHE A 7 12.70 -30.41 9.62
C PHE A 7 11.75 -31.49 10.13
N GLY A 8 12.22 -32.74 10.23
CA GLY A 8 11.50 -33.79 10.99
C GLY A 8 10.16 -34.29 10.43
N GLY A 9 9.86 -34.10 9.13
CA GLY A 9 8.68 -34.71 8.48
C GLY A 9 7.37 -33.92 8.60
N LEU A 10 7.39 -32.72 9.19
CA LEU A 10 6.30 -31.74 9.12
C LEU A 10 6.79 -30.56 8.28
N GLN A 11 6.11 -30.28 7.17
CA GLN A 11 6.41 -29.13 6.33
C GLN A 11 5.84 -27.88 6.99
N GLU A 12 6.70 -27.00 7.49
CA GLU A 12 6.26 -25.74 8.10
C GLU A 12 5.83 -24.75 7.01
N ASP A 13 4.62 -24.23 7.14
CA ASP A 13 4.10 -23.14 6.30
C ASP A 13 4.05 -21.83 7.11
N TRP A 14 5.16 -21.10 7.13
CA TRP A 14 5.25 -19.83 7.86
C TRP A 14 4.42 -18.71 7.25
N VAL A 15 4.03 -18.84 5.98
CA VAL A 15 3.09 -17.90 5.36
C VAL A 15 1.70 -18.16 5.92
N GLN A 16 1.28 -19.42 6.00
CA GLN A 16 0.00 -19.77 6.61
C GLN A 16 -0.06 -19.33 8.07
N GLN A 17 0.99 -19.53 8.86
CA GLN A 17 1.04 -19.05 10.25
C GLN A 17 0.84 -17.53 10.35
N GLN A 18 1.44 -16.74 9.44
CA GLN A 18 1.23 -15.29 9.41
C GLN A 18 -0.20 -14.91 9.01
N LEU A 19 -0.78 -15.62 8.04
CA LEU A 19 -2.17 -15.41 7.64
C LEU A 19 -3.13 -15.78 8.76
N ASP A 20 -2.87 -16.86 9.50
CA ASP A 20 -3.66 -17.29 10.65
C ASP A 20 -3.59 -16.26 11.79
N LEU A 21 -2.43 -15.66 12.03
CA LEU A 21 -2.25 -14.58 13.00
C LEU A 21 -3.01 -13.30 12.62
N LEU A 22 -3.09 -12.98 11.32
CA LEU A 22 -3.92 -11.88 10.82
C LEU A 22 -5.42 -12.24 10.91
N GLY A 23 -5.77 -13.50 10.67
CA GLY A 23 -7.13 -14.01 10.71
C GLY A 23 -8.07 -13.16 9.85
N GLU A 24 -9.20 -12.76 10.45
CA GLU A 24 -10.21 -11.94 9.79
C GLU A 24 -9.70 -10.54 9.39
N THR A 25 -8.56 -10.09 9.91
CA THR A 25 -7.99 -8.80 9.54
C THR A 25 -7.17 -8.83 8.24
N HIS A 26 -6.96 -10.01 7.65
CA HIS A 26 -6.30 -10.14 6.36
C HIS A 26 -7.21 -9.64 5.22
N VAL A 27 -6.84 -8.51 4.61
CA VAL A 27 -7.61 -7.92 3.51
C VAL A 27 -7.11 -8.29 2.11
N GLY A 28 -6.07 -9.13 1.98
CA GLY A 28 -5.59 -9.54 0.66
C GLY A 28 -6.70 -10.20 -0.16
N TYR A 29 -7.09 -9.61 -1.29
CA TYR A 29 -8.27 -10.03 -2.05
C TYR A 29 -9.60 -10.04 -1.28
N SER A 30 -9.67 -9.27 -0.19
CA SER A 30 -10.82 -9.16 0.71
C SER A 30 -10.98 -7.70 1.17
N TYR A 31 -11.86 -7.46 2.13
CA TYR A 31 -12.14 -6.13 2.67
C TYR A 31 -12.49 -6.18 4.16
N LEU A 32 -12.43 -5.02 4.80
CA LEU A 32 -12.90 -4.78 6.15
C LEU A 32 -13.72 -3.49 6.19
N ASP A 33 -14.88 -3.55 6.81
CA ASP A 33 -15.74 -2.40 7.04
C ASP A 33 -15.45 -1.76 8.41
N PHE A 34 -15.39 -0.43 8.47
CA PHE A 34 -15.19 0.33 9.70
C PHE A 34 -16.37 1.27 9.95
N PRO A 35 -17.48 0.78 10.53
CA PRO A 35 -18.71 1.58 10.71
C PRO A 35 -18.54 2.89 11.46
N LYS A 36 -17.72 2.88 12.51
CA LYS A 36 -17.44 4.08 13.32
C LYS A 36 -16.70 5.18 12.54
N LEU A 37 -16.06 4.81 11.43
CA LEU A 37 -15.28 5.70 10.58
C LEU A 37 -15.97 5.98 9.23
N ASN A 38 -17.10 5.33 8.96
CA ASN A 38 -17.85 5.43 7.69
C ASN A 38 -16.96 5.17 6.45
N LEU A 39 -16.08 4.17 6.54
CA LEU A 39 -15.17 3.78 5.47
C LEU A 39 -14.93 2.27 5.47
N SER A 40 -14.36 1.77 4.37
CA SER A 40 -13.88 0.40 4.27
C SER A 40 -12.45 0.34 3.74
N VAL A 41 -11.74 -0.72 4.12
CA VAL A 41 -10.39 -1.03 3.65
C VAL A 41 -10.47 -2.22 2.71
N VAL A 42 -9.86 -2.12 1.53
CA VAL A 42 -9.82 -3.19 0.54
C VAL A 42 -8.37 -3.53 0.23
N GLY A 43 -8.01 -4.81 0.28
CA GLY A 43 -6.65 -5.22 -0.07
C GLY A 43 -6.51 -5.60 -1.54
N SER A 44 -5.39 -5.22 -2.15
CA SER A 44 -5.00 -5.63 -3.49
C SER A 44 -4.31 -7.00 -3.49
N ARG A 45 -3.61 -7.33 -4.59
CA ARG A 45 -2.86 -8.58 -4.76
C ARG A 45 -1.76 -8.74 -3.71
N PRO A 46 -1.85 -9.78 -2.85
CA PRO A 46 -0.79 -10.11 -1.90
C PRO A 46 0.48 -10.57 -2.62
N PHE A 47 1.65 -10.36 -2.00
CA PHE A 47 2.95 -10.85 -2.50
C PHE A 47 3.30 -10.43 -3.94
N SER A 48 2.77 -9.30 -4.40
CA SER A 48 3.13 -8.76 -5.71
C SER A 48 4.62 -8.42 -5.82
N TRP A 49 5.20 -8.63 -6.99
CA TRP A 49 6.56 -8.18 -7.33
C TRP A 49 6.55 -6.91 -8.19
N GLY A 50 5.36 -6.39 -8.49
CA GLY A 50 5.20 -5.29 -9.41
C GLY A 50 5.50 -5.62 -10.86
N GLY A 51 5.15 -4.68 -11.72
CA GLY A 51 5.47 -4.70 -13.13
C GLY A 51 4.47 -5.46 -14.01
N PRO A 52 4.72 -5.44 -15.32
CA PRO A 52 3.76 -5.89 -16.32
C PRO A 52 3.66 -7.41 -16.46
N ASP A 53 4.58 -8.15 -15.85
CA ASP A 53 4.62 -9.61 -15.94
C ASP A 53 3.87 -10.24 -14.76
N TRP A 54 3.08 -11.28 -15.03
CA TRP A 54 2.51 -12.11 -13.98
C TRP A 54 3.62 -12.96 -13.31
N LYS A 55 3.93 -12.67 -12.04
CA LYS A 55 4.93 -13.39 -11.24
C LYS A 55 4.26 -14.17 -10.10
N ASN A 56 4.98 -15.14 -9.54
CA ASN A 56 4.51 -16.02 -8.46
C ASN A 56 3.23 -16.80 -8.80
N GLU A 57 3.08 -17.21 -10.06
CA GLU A 57 1.87 -17.88 -10.55
C GLU A 57 1.44 -19.09 -9.71
N GLU A 58 2.34 -20.04 -9.48
CA GLU A 58 2.05 -21.25 -8.68
C GLU A 58 1.58 -20.89 -7.26
N PHE A 59 2.27 -19.96 -6.61
CA PHE A 59 1.93 -19.51 -5.26
C PHE A 59 0.56 -18.81 -5.22
N LEU A 60 0.26 -17.91 -6.16
CA LEU A 60 -1.01 -17.20 -6.22
C LEU A 60 -2.17 -18.13 -6.58
N LYS A 61 -1.91 -19.12 -7.45
CA LYS A 61 -2.88 -20.16 -7.79
C LYS A 61 -3.20 -21.04 -6.59
N GLU A 62 -2.18 -21.55 -5.90
CA GLU A 62 -2.38 -22.46 -4.76
C GLU A 62 -3.04 -21.77 -3.57
N ARG A 63 -2.62 -20.55 -3.23
CA ARG A 63 -3.12 -19.86 -2.02
C ARG A 63 -4.38 -19.05 -2.23
N TYR A 64 -4.54 -18.46 -3.42
CA TYR A 64 -5.63 -17.52 -3.69
C TYR A 64 -6.52 -17.96 -4.84
N GLY A 65 -6.16 -19.01 -5.58
CA GLY A 65 -6.90 -19.47 -6.76
C GLY A 65 -6.88 -18.45 -7.90
N ILE A 66 -5.84 -17.60 -7.98
CA ILE A 66 -5.70 -16.54 -8.99
C ILE A 66 -4.52 -16.87 -9.91
N THR A 67 -4.75 -16.85 -11.22
CA THR A 67 -3.78 -17.29 -12.23
C THR A 67 -3.32 -16.19 -13.18
N ASN A 68 -3.96 -15.03 -13.17
CA ASN A 68 -3.64 -13.94 -14.08
C ASN A 68 -4.15 -12.59 -13.56
N PHE A 69 -3.77 -11.50 -14.24
CA PHE A 69 -4.18 -10.14 -13.89
C PHE A 69 -5.69 -9.92 -13.95
N GLU A 70 -6.40 -10.50 -14.92
CA GLU A 70 -7.85 -10.32 -15.07
C GLU A 70 -8.60 -10.91 -13.86
N GLU A 71 -8.26 -12.12 -13.45
CA GLU A 71 -8.79 -12.77 -12.25
C GLU A 71 -8.45 -11.97 -10.98
N SER A 72 -7.24 -11.42 -10.92
CA SER A 72 -6.80 -10.55 -9.83
C SER A 72 -7.64 -9.27 -9.75
N THR A 73 -7.79 -8.55 -10.86
CA THR A 73 -8.64 -7.35 -10.97
C THR A 73 -10.06 -7.67 -10.53
N ALA A 74 -10.64 -8.76 -11.06
CA ALA A 74 -12.00 -9.18 -10.76
C ALA A 74 -12.18 -9.46 -9.26
N ARG A 75 -11.18 -10.08 -8.62
CA ARG A 75 -11.22 -10.38 -7.20
C ARG A 75 -11.14 -9.12 -6.34
N ILE A 76 -10.23 -8.20 -6.63
CA ILE A 76 -10.11 -6.90 -5.92
C ILE A 76 -11.40 -6.10 -6.08
N LEU A 77 -11.94 -6.02 -7.30
CA LEU A 77 -13.20 -5.31 -7.57
C LEU A 77 -14.39 -5.95 -6.85
N THR A 78 -14.43 -7.28 -6.75
CA THR A 78 -15.49 -7.98 -6.01
C THR A 78 -15.46 -7.63 -4.53
N ALA A 79 -14.26 -7.58 -3.93
CA ALA A 79 -14.10 -7.10 -2.55
C ALA A 79 -14.58 -5.66 -2.41
N ALA A 80 -14.14 -4.76 -3.30
CA ALA A 80 -14.57 -3.36 -3.29
C ALA A 80 -16.10 -3.19 -3.43
N LYS A 81 -16.76 -3.95 -4.30
CA LYS A 81 -18.23 -3.95 -4.45
C LYS A 81 -18.97 -4.44 -3.20
N SER A 82 -18.33 -5.32 -2.44
CA SER A 82 -18.94 -5.94 -1.25
C SER A 82 -18.87 -5.06 0.00
N THR A 83 -18.09 -3.99 -0.04
CA THR A 83 -17.97 -3.03 1.07
C THR A 83 -19.28 -2.33 1.38
N ALA A 84 -19.58 -2.15 2.68
CA ALA A 84 -20.76 -1.44 3.13
C ALA A 84 -20.68 0.09 2.96
N TYR A 85 -19.48 0.64 2.74
CA TYR A 85 -19.24 2.08 2.68
C TYR A 85 -18.74 2.54 1.30
N GLU A 86 -19.04 3.80 0.98
CA GLU A 86 -18.65 4.42 -0.28
C GLU A 86 -17.25 5.03 -0.24
N THR A 87 -16.71 5.30 0.96
CA THR A 87 -15.33 5.80 1.14
C THR A 87 -14.40 4.62 1.34
N LEU A 88 -13.45 4.44 0.43
CA LEU A 88 -12.51 3.33 0.44
C LEU A 88 -11.06 3.77 0.64
N LEU A 89 -10.34 2.96 1.40
CA LEU A 89 -8.88 2.93 1.45
C LEU A 89 -8.42 1.62 0.82
N PHE A 90 -7.53 1.70 -0.16
CA PHE A 90 -6.88 0.52 -0.71
C PHE A 90 -5.52 0.29 -0.06
N VAL A 91 -5.19 -0.97 0.20
CA VAL A 91 -3.88 -1.40 0.72
C VAL A 91 -3.28 -2.44 -0.21
N GLY A 92 -2.06 -2.21 -0.69
CA GLY A 92 -1.33 -3.16 -1.52
C GLY A 92 0.06 -3.48 -1.02
N HIS A 93 0.62 -4.62 -1.43
CA HIS A 93 2.04 -4.87 -1.21
C HIS A 93 2.87 -3.89 -2.05
N ASN A 94 2.51 -3.77 -3.33
CA ASN A 94 3.08 -2.82 -4.29
C ASN A 94 1.99 -1.84 -4.76
N GLY A 95 2.39 -0.71 -5.35
CA GLY A 95 1.47 0.30 -5.85
C GLY A 95 0.89 -0.04 -7.22
N PRO A 96 -0.17 0.65 -7.67
CA PRO A 96 -0.71 0.47 -9.01
C PRO A 96 0.23 1.03 -10.08
N THR A 97 0.06 0.53 -11.31
CA THR A 97 0.63 1.14 -12.51
C THR A 97 0.09 2.57 -12.70
N GLY A 98 0.82 3.39 -13.46
CA GLY A 98 0.59 4.83 -13.62
C GLY A 98 1.39 5.69 -12.63
N LEU A 99 2.24 5.07 -11.82
CA LEU A 99 3.07 5.73 -10.80
C LEU A 99 4.57 5.47 -11.00
N GLY A 100 4.99 5.00 -12.18
CA GLY A 100 6.37 4.61 -12.45
C GLY A 100 7.05 5.31 -13.63
N ASP A 101 6.57 6.50 -14.02
CA ASP A 101 7.09 7.27 -15.16
C ASP A 101 8.60 7.54 -15.11
N LEU A 102 9.16 7.71 -13.92
CA LEU A 102 10.59 7.90 -13.67
C LEU A 102 11.09 6.83 -12.69
N PRO A 103 12.39 6.48 -12.70
CA PRO A 103 12.98 5.55 -11.73
C PRO A 103 12.70 5.92 -10.27
N GLU A 104 12.61 7.22 -9.98
CA GLU A 104 12.37 7.78 -8.65
C GLU A 104 10.88 7.94 -8.30
N SER A 105 9.97 7.68 -9.24
CA SER A 105 8.53 7.72 -8.99
C SER A 105 8.11 6.60 -8.00
N PRO A 106 6.93 6.68 -7.37
CA PRO A 106 6.52 5.73 -6.33
C PRO A 106 6.63 4.25 -6.75
N CYS A 107 6.33 3.93 -8.01
CA CYS A 107 6.43 2.58 -8.59
C CYS A 107 7.52 2.46 -9.67
N GLY A 108 8.45 3.42 -9.74
CA GLY A 108 9.51 3.48 -10.75
C GLY A 108 10.60 2.43 -10.57
N LYS A 109 11.03 1.79 -11.65
CA LYS A 109 12.15 0.86 -11.61
C LYS A 109 13.51 1.58 -11.47
N ASP A 110 14.16 1.42 -10.33
CA ASP A 110 15.43 2.07 -9.97
C ASP A 110 16.67 1.16 -10.16
N TRP A 111 16.52 0.02 -10.86
CA TRP A 111 17.60 -0.90 -11.21
C TRP A 111 17.71 -1.17 -12.70
N GLN A 112 18.87 -1.67 -13.13
CA GLN A 112 19.16 -1.89 -14.56
C GLN A 112 18.33 -3.04 -15.17
N PRO A 113 17.86 -2.92 -16.43
CA PRO A 113 17.83 -1.69 -17.23
C PRO A 113 16.91 -0.64 -16.57
N LEU A 114 17.42 0.58 -16.38
CA LEU A 114 16.78 1.63 -15.59
C LEU A 114 15.48 2.12 -16.24
N GLY A 115 14.46 2.40 -15.41
CA GLY A 115 13.17 2.91 -15.87
C GLY A 115 12.15 1.82 -16.20
N GLY A 116 10.91 2.29 -16.38
CA GLY A 116 9.72 1.45 -16.54
C GLY A 116 8.83 1.49 -15.30
N ASP A 117 7.53 1.34 -15.54
CA ASP A 117 6.53 1.29 -14.49
C ASP A 117 6.44 -0.12 -13.91
N TYR A 118 6.78 -0.23 -12.62
CA TYR A 118 6.74 -1.45 -11.85
C TYR A 118 5.55 -1.47 -10.89
N GLY A 119 4.52 -0.68 -11.17
CA GLY A 119 3.22 -0.82 -10.52
C GLY A 119 2.48 -2.08 -10.95
N ASP A 120 1.39 -2.37 -10.25
CA ASP A 120 0.48 -3.48 -10.47
C ASP A 120 -0.66 -3.08 -11.44
N PRO A 121 -0.73 -3.64 -12.65
CA PRO A 121 -1.77 -3.33 -13.63
C PRO A 121 -3.18 -3.72 -13.16
N ASP A 122 -3.30 -4.85 -12.47
CA ASP A 122 -4.56 -5.32 -11.87
C ASP A 122 -5.06 -4.38 -10.78
N PHE A 123 -4.13 -3.77 -10.03
CA PHE A 123 -4.49 -2.83 -8.99
C PHE A 123 -4.94 -1.48 -9.57
N GLU A 124 -4.25 -0.98 -10.59
CA GLU A 124 -4.68 0.21 -11.37
C GLU A 124 -6.11 0.02 -11.89
N GLU A 125 -6.35 -1.09 -12.58
CA GLU A 125 -7.64 -1.38 -13.20
C GLU A 125 -8.75 -1.54 -12.16
N ALA A 126 -8.48 -2.20 -11.03
CA ALA A 126 -9.43 -2.36 -9.95
C ALA A 126 -9.81 -1.01 -9.29
N ILE A 127 -8.85 -0.10 -9.10
CA ILE A 127 -9.11 1.25 -8.59
C ILE A 127 -10.01 2.02 -9.56
N ALA A 128 -9.66 2.03 -10.85
CA ALA A 128 -10.43 2.73 -11.87
C ALA A 128 -11.87 2.20 -11.97
N LYS A 129 -12.05 0.88 -11.99
CA LYS A 129 -13.39 0.24 -12.00
C LYS A 129 -14.17 0.54 -10.72
N THR A 130 -13.50 0.61 -9.57
CA THR A 130 -14.14 0.97 -8.30
C THR A 130 -14.63 2.42 -8.29
N GLN A 131 -13.82 3.36 -8.78
CA GLN A 131 -14.22 4.76 -8.93
C GLN A 131 -15.37 4.92 -9.93
N ALA A 132 -15.39 4.15 -11.02
CA ALA A 132 -16.48 4.15 -11.99
C ALA A 132 -17.83 3.67 -11.41
N LEU A 133 -17.82 2.94 -10.29
CA LEU A 133 -19.04 2.58 -9.54
C LEU A 133 -19.57 3.70 -8.65
N GLY A 134 -18.87 4.83 -8.57
CA GLY A 134 -19.20 5.96 -7.70
C GLY A 134 -18.56 5.90 -6.32
N LYS A 135 -17.79 4.85 -6.01
CA LYS A 135 -17.05 4.76 -4.74
C LYS A 135 -15.88 5.75 -4.71
N LYS A 136 -15.71 6.43 -3.57
CA LYS A 136 -14.64 7.39 -3.31
C LYS A 136 -13.39 6.68 -2.82
N VAL A 137 -12.38 6.56 -3.68
CA VAL A 137 -11.05 6.06 -3.28
C VAL A 137 -10.22 7.21 -2.71
N SER A 138 -10.09 7.23 -1.38
CA SER A 138 -9.51 8.38 -0.66
C SER A 138 -8.02 8.21 -0.41
N LEU A 139 -7.60 6.97 -0.12
CA LEU A 139 -6.20 6.60 0.07
C LEU A 139 -5.92 5.30 -0.68
N VAL A 140 -4.78 5.24 -1.35
CA VAL A 140 -4.18 4.01 -1.86
C VAL A 140 -2.79 3.92 -1.23
N THR A 141 -2.61 3.07 -0.24
CA THR A 141 -1.31 2.89 0.42
C THR A 141 -0.68 1.56 0.07
N PHE A 142 0.64 1.58 -0.13
CA PHE A 142 1.40 0.43 -0.58
C PHE A 142 2.85 0.50 -0.10
N GLY A 143 3.64 -0.52 -0.43
CA GLY A 143 5.06 -0.56 -0.13
C GLY A 143 5.88 -1.12 -1.30
N HIS A 144 6.68 -2.15 -1.01
CA HIS A 144 7.59 -2.85 -1.94
C HIS A 144 8.77 -2.01 -2.44
N MET A 145 8.47 -0.88 -3.09
CA MET A 145 9.46 -0.01 -3.73
C MET A 145 10.11 0.91 -2.70
N HIS A 146 11.26 0.51 -2.15
CA HIS A 146 11.91 1.22 -1.06
C HIS A 146 12.29 2.66 -1.42
N HIS A 147 12.17 3.57 -0.43
CA HIS A 147 12.51 5.00 -0.56
C HIS A 147 13.98 5.28 -0.95
N ARG A 148 14.93 4.42 -0.61
CA ARG A 148 16.33 4.52 -1.07
C ARG A 148 16.46 3.91 -2.45
N LEU A 149 17.06 4.67 -3.35
CA LEU A 149 17.24 4.28 -4.74
C LEU A 149 18.53 3.49 -4.93
N ARG A 150 18.50 2.47 -5.79
CA ARG A 150 19.67 1.65 -6.12
C ARG A 150 20.65 2.37 -7.05
N HIS A 151 20.17 3.25 -7.93
CA HIS A 151 21.00 3.95 -8.91
C HIS A 151 21.62 5.27 -8.42
N THR A 152 21.10 5.87 -7.35
CA THR A 152 21.59 7.15 -6.83
C THR A 152 21.40 7.29 -5.32
N LYS A 153 22.22 8.12 -4.69
CA LYS A 153 22.08 8.54 -3.28
C LYS A 153 21.73 10.03 -3.15
N GLU A 154 21.61 10.75 -4.25
CA GLU A 154 21.41 12.21 -4.27
C GLU A 154 19.98 12.62 -3.87
N ARG A 155 19.03 11.70 -4.00
CA ARG A 155 17.63 11.91 -3.65
C ARG A 155 16.99 10.60 -3.22
N LEU A 156 15.80 10.71 -2.62
CA LEU A 156 14.95 9.57 -2.29
C LEU A 156 13.85 9.42 -3.35
N ARG A 157 13.23 8.24 -3.37
CA ARG A 157 12.01 7.96 -4.13
C ARG A 157 10.88 8.88 -3.66
N THR A 158 10.11 9.38 -4.60
CA THR A 158 8.86 10.09 -4.32
C THR A 158 7.88 9.15 -3.63
N MET A 159 7.37 9.54 -2.45
CA MET A 159 6.46 8.70 -1.67
C MET A 159 4.98 9.01 -1.90
N ILE A 160 4.65 10.22 -2.33
CA ILE A 160 3.28 10.70 -2.51
C ILE A 160 2.98 10.96 -3.98
N SER A 161 1.80 10.53 -4.42
CA SER A 161 1.15 11.02 -5.64
C SER A 161 -0.32 11.33 -5.34
N THR A 162 -0.95 12.19 -6.15
CA THR A 162 -2.34 12.59 -5.99
C THR A 162 -3.10 12.41 -7.29
N SER A 163 -4.32 11.86 -7.21
CA SER A 163 -5.22 11.76 -8.35
C SER A 163 -6.04 13.04 -8.52
N PRO A 164 -6.37 13.44 -9.77
CA PRO A 164 -7.36 14.48 -10.04
C PRO A 164 -8.73 14.22 -9.41
N LEU A 165 -9.06 12.97 -9.07
CA LEU A 165 -10.29 12.57 -8.36
C LEU A 165 -10.18 12.74 -6.84
N GLY A 166 -9.09 13.32 -6.33
CA GLY A 166 -8.90 13.65 -4.91
C GLY A 166 -8.33 12.51 -4.04
N GLY A 167 -7.95 11.38 -4.64
CA GLY A 167 -7.29 10.27 -3.92
C GLY A 167 -5.79 10.52 -3.71
N VAL A 168 -5.27 10.12 -2.55
CA VAL A 168 -3.83 10.18 -2.23
C VAL A 168 -3.22 8.78 -2.35
N TYR A 169 -2.06 8.69 -3.01
CA TYR A 169 -1.29 7.48 -3.18
C TYR A 169 -0.03 7.58 -2.32
N LEU A 170 0.13 6.66 -1.38
CA LEU A 170 1.22 6.67 -0.40
C LEU A 170 2.04 5.38 -0.50
N ASN A 171 3.28 5.52 -0.96
CA ASN A 171 4.30 4.50 -0.78
C ASN A 171 4.93 4.63 0.62
N GLY A 172 4.56 3.72 1.52
CA GLY A 172 5.05 3.64 2.90
C GLY A 172 6.31 2.78 3.10
N ALA A 173 7.07 2.51 2.04
CA ALA A 173 8.30 1.69 2.08
C ALA A 173 9.55 2.48 2.57
N SER A 174 9.42 3.13 3.73
CA SER A 174 10.54 3.74 4.44
C SER A 174 11.27 2.69 5.28
N VAL A 175 12.57 2.50 5.03
CA VAL A 175 13.39 1.44 5.64
C VAL A 175 14.81 1.93 6.00
N PRO A 176 15.44 1.45 7.07
CA PRO A 176 14.91 0.48 8.03
C PRO A 176 13.76 1.07 8.85
N ARG A 177 12.77 0.23 9.20
CA ARG A 177 11.63 0.63 10.04
C ARG A 177 12.00 0.82 11.51
N ILE A 178 13.14 0.25 11.90
CA ILE A 178 13.67 0.27 13.26
C ILE A 178 15.16 0.65 13.16
N ILE A 179 15.59 1.62 13.95
CA ILE A 179 17.01 1.96 14.10
C ILE A 179 17.41 1.90 15.57
N GLU A 180 18.59 1.37 15.83
CA GLU A 180 19.18 1.39 17.17
C GLU A 180 19.68 2.80 17.50
N THR A 181 19.61 3.14 18.78
CA THR A 181 20.13 4.37 19.39
C THR A 181 20.99 4.00 20.59
N GLU A 182 21.65 4.97 21.23
CA GLU A 182 22.45 4.69 22.42
C GLU A 182 21.65 4.06 23.58
N ASN A 183 20.35 4.38 23.69
CA ASN A 183 19.53 4.04 24.85
C ASN A 183 18.39 3.02 24.58
N ASP A 184 17.98 2.82 23.32
CA ASP A 184 17.00 1.81 22.84
C ASP A 184 16.95 1.88 21.29
N ARG A 185 15.74 1.86 20.69
CA ARG A 185 15.49 1.95 19.27
C ARG A 185 14.36 2.93 18.93
N LEU A 186 14.44 3.53 17.76
CA LEU A 186 13.36 4.31 17.16
C LEU A 186 12.63 3.47 16.11
N ARG A 187 11.32 3.70 15.96
CA ARG A 187 10.47 2.99 14.99
C ARG A 187 9.77 4.01 14.10
N ASN A 188 9.73 3.78 12.79
CA ASN A 188 8.97 4.62 11.88
C ASN A 188 7.80 3.92 11.20
N PHE A 189 6.78 4.72 10.93
CA PHE A 189 5.64 4.40 10.11
C PHE A 189 4.99 5.70 9.63
N SER A 190 4.16 5.60 8.59
CA SER A 190 3.40 6.74 8.09
C SER A 190 2.15 6.96 8.93
N LEU A 191 1.89 8.21 9.30
CA LEU A 191 0.66 8.65 9.94
C LEU A 191 -0.20 9.40 8.91
N VAL A 192 -1.43 8.94 8.72
CA VAL A 192 -2.40 9.56 7.82
C VAL A 192 -3.54 10.14 8.63
N LEU A 193 -3.78 11.44 8.50
CA LEU A 193 -4.96 12.10 9.03
C LEU A 193 -6.05 12.11 7.96
N LEU A 194 -7.17 11.46 8.26
CA LEU A 194 -8.35 11.40 7.40
C LEU A 194 -9.51 12.14 8.07
N GLN A 195 -10.12 13.11 7.39
CA GLN A 195 -11.28 13.86 7.88
C GLN A 195 -12.37 13.86 6.81
N GLY A 196 -13.59 13.45 7.15
CA GLY A 196 -14.69 13.39 6.18
C GLY A 196 -14.38 12.51 4.95
N GLY A 197 -13.57 11.48 5.13
CA GLY A 197 -13.08 10.64 4.04
C GLY A 197 -12.12 11.36 3.09
N VAL A 198 -11.50 12.47 3.47
CA VAL A 198 -10.45 13.14 2.71
C VAL A 198 -9.15 13.01 3.48
N VAL A 199 -8.06 12.72 2.78
CA VAL A 199 -6.72 12.74 3.40
C VAL A 199 -6.32 14.19 3.59
N GLU A 200 -6.16 14.62 4.83
CA GLU A 200 -5.78 15.99 5.19
C GLU A 200 -4.27 16.14 5.34
N LYS A 201 -3.62 15.10 5.86
CA LYS A 201 -2.18 15.11 6.16
C LYS A 201 -1.61 13.71 6.05
N VAL A 202 -0.40 13.62 5.51
CA VAL A 202 0.44 12.42 5.60
C VAL A 202 1.80 12.85 6.12
N SER A 203 2.28 12.14 7.13
CA SER A 203 3.61 12.32 7.70
C SER A 203 4.33 11.00 7.86
N LEU A 204 5.65 10.99 7.74
CA LEU A 204 6.51 9.92 8.25
C LEU A 204 6.95 10.31 9.66
N ILE A 205 6.64 9.49 10.66
CA ILE A 205 7.03 9.77 12.05
C ILE A 205 8.03 8.74 12.55
N TRP A 206 8.90 9.17 13.47
CA TRP A 206 9.70 8.27 14.30
C TRP A 206 9.22 8.36 15.74
N VAL A 207 9.06 7.22 16.38
CA VAL A 207 8.69 7.13 17.80
C VAL A 207 9.75 6.39 18.62
N ASP A 208 9.94 6.84 19.86
CA ASP A 208 10.76 6.16 20.86
C ASP A 208 10.00 5.02 21.57
N LYS A 209 10.59 4.47 22.64
CA LYS A 209 10.02 3.36 23.42
C LYS A 209 8.84 3.80 24.31
N GLU A 210 8.73 5.09 24.60
CA GLU A 210 7.59 5.71 25.26
C GLU A 210 6.47 6.09 24.27
N TYR A 211 6.64 5.75 22.98
CA TYR A 211 5.74 6.13 21.88
C TYR A 211 5.64 7.65 21.64
N THR A 212 6.64 8.42 22.09
CA THR A 212 6.72 9.85 21.82
C THR A 212 7.25 10.05 20.40
N VAL A 213 6.62 10.97 19.65
CA VAL A 213 7.13 11.36 18.33
C VAL A 213 8.41 12.18 18.50
N VAL A 214 9.54 11.59 18.07
CA VAL A 214 10.86 12.23 18.15
C VAL A 214 11.20 13.02 16.89
N SER A 215 10.60 12.65 15.74
CA SER A 215 10.67 13.42 14.51
C SER A 215 9.46 13.17 13.63
N GLU A 216 9.11 14.19 12.85
CA GLU A 216 8.01 14.16 11.89
C GLU A 216 8.47 14.81 10.58
N GLU A 217 8.32 14.09 9.48
CA GLU A 217 8.48 14.60 8.13
C GLU A 217 7.10 14.74 7.48
N LEU A 218 6.71 15.97 7.14
CA LEU A 218 5.46 16.24 6.44
C LEU A 218 5.59 15.84 4.95
N LEU A 219 4.84 14.83 4.54
CA LEU A 219 4.87 14.31 3.16
C LEU A 219 3.75 14.90 2.28
N TYR A 220 2.61 15.18 2.90
CA TYR A 220 1.45 15.73 2.22
C TYR A 220 0.59 16.53 3.20
N GLN A 221 0.04 17.63 2.72
CA GLN A 221 -1.01 18.37 3.40
C GLN A 221 -2.01 18.86 2.36
N SER A 222 -3.30 18.66 2.62
CA SER A 222 -4.36 19.23 1.81
C SER A 222 -4.24 20.76 1.88
N LEU A 223 -4.40 21.43 0.74
CA LEU A 223 -4.68 22.86 0.75
C LEU A 223 -6.15 22.96 1.15
N GLY A 224 -6.43 23.01 2.46
CA GLY A 224 -7.80 23.11 2.95
C GLY A 224 -8.57 24.18 2.19
N THR A 225 -9.87 23.94 1.91
CA THR A 225 -10.74 25.02 1.45
C THR A 225 -10.63 26.15 2.47
N LEU A 226 -10.04 27.27 2.07
CA LEU A 226 -10.12 28.52 2.80
C LEU A 226 -11.62 28.87 2.88
N THR A 227 -12.31 28.42 3.92
CA THR A 227 -13.58 29.01 4.30
C THR A 227 -13.24 30.43 4.73
N ALA A 228 -13.48 31.37 3.82
CA ALA A 228 -13.45 32.79 4.15
C ALA A 228 -14.28 33.01 5.43
N PRO A 229 -13.81 33.81 6.39
CA PRO A 229 -14.60 34.10 7.57
C PRO A 229 -15.92 34.73 7.12
N THR A 230 -17.03 34.12 7.50
CA THR A 230 -18.36 34.71 7.40
C THR A 230 -18.33 36.00 8.22
N VAL A 231 -18.50 37.14 7.55
CA VAL A 231 -18.74 38.45 8.18
C VAL A 231 -20.19 38.55 8.58
#